data_AF-A0A1H1KBN5-F1
#
_entry.id   AF-A0A1H1KBN5-F1
#
_cell.length_a   1.000
_cell.length_b   1.000
_cell.length_c   1.000
_cell.angle_alpha   90.00
_cell.angle_beta   90.00
_cell.angle_gamma   90.00
#
_symmetry.space_group_name_H-M   'P 1'
#
loop_
_entity.id
_entity.type
_entity.pdbx_description
1 polymer ?
#
loop_
_entity_poly.entity_id
_entity_poly.type
_entity_poly.pdbx_seq_one_letter_code
_entity_poly.pdbx_strand_id
1 'polypeptide(L)'
;MKRQIGFAEAEIAGKKRVTRRQRFLAEMEQIVPWQRLLSAIEPHYPKGTRGRPPIGLERMLRIYFLQQWYGLSDEGLEDALYDSIALRAFAGIDLAVENVPDATTLLKFRRLLIEHELTRKLFDEIGISLCERGLMMKEGTLVDATIIEAPPSTKNAGKSRDPEMHQTKKGNEWHFGMKAHVGVDADSGLVHSVVGTAANVSDVSQAHLLLHGHEEEAFADAGYIGVDKRDEMKGKAVNWHVAAKRGKIRAMQDGPLKDLVTALERTKAQIRSRVEHPFHIVKNLFHHRKTRYKGLAKNTAQLFSLFALANLVTARNLLRSVHGSNPSCV
;
A
#
# COMPACT_ATOMS: atom_id res chain seq x y z
N MET A 1 20.95 -1.43 -20.10
CA MET A 1 21.19 -1.64 -21.55
C MET A 1 20.24 -0.74 -22.33
N LYS A 2 20.73 0.01 -23.34
CA LYS A 2 19.86 0.77 -24.25
C LYS A 2 19.15 -0.23 -25.18
N ARG A 3 17.84 -0.40 -24.98
CA ARG A 3 16.97 -1.17 -25.88
C ARG A 3 16.71 -0.37 -27.15
N GLN A 4 16.72 -1.02 -28.31
CA GLN A 4 16.37 -0.40 -29.58
C GLN A 4 14.87 -0.09 -29.59
N ILE A 5 14.51 1.13 -29.98
CA ILE A 5 13.12 1.61 -29.96
C ILE A 5 12.30 0.83 -31.00
N GLY A 6 11.24 0.16 -30.56
CA GLY A 6 10.32 -0.55 -31.45
C GLY A 6 9.41 0.40 -32.24
N PHE A 7 8.84 -0.04 -33.35
CA PHE A 7 7.95 0.79 -34.20
C PHE A 7 6.77 1.41 -33.43
N ALA A 8 6.18 0.68 -32.47
CA ALA A 8 5.10 1.19 -31.62
C ALA A 8 5.57 2.27 -30.62
N GLU A 9 6.82 2.21 -30.18
CA GLU A 9 7.42 3.23 -29.30
C GLU A 9 7.79 4.49 -30.12
N ALA A 10 8.22 4.32 -31.37
CA ALA A 10 8.47 5.41 -32.32
C ALA A 10 7.18 6.17 -32.70
N GLU A 11 6.06 5.46 -32.88
CA GLU A 11 4.74 6.07 -33.13
C GLU A 11 4.29 6.97 -31.95
N ILE A 12 4.66 6.60 -30.72
CA ILE A 12 4.39 7.41 -29.53
C ILE A 12 5.29 8.63 -29.45
N ALA A 13 6.54 8.54 -29.87
CA ALA A 13 7.47 9.69 -29.89
C ALA A 13 6.93 10.85 -30.76
N GLY A 14 6.11 10.54 -31.78
CA GLY A 14 5.43 11.53 -32.61
C GLY A 14 4.15 12.14 -32.00
N LYS A 15 3.64 11.63 -30.87
CA LYS A 15 2.40 12.15 -30.26
C LYS A 15 2.65 13.45 -29.49
N LYS A 16 1.90 14.50 -29.85
CA LYS A 16 1.92 15.81 -29.15
C LYS A 16 1.43 15.77 -27.70
N ARG A 17 0.60 14.78 -27.32
CA ARG A 17 -0.03 14.70 -25.99
C ARG A 17 0.50 13.51 -25.20
N VAL A 18 1.10 13.79 -24.04
CA VAL A 18 1.43 12.77 -23.04
C VAL A 18 0.23 12.50 -22.13
N THR A 19 -0.25 11.26 -22.14
CA THR A 19 -1.41 10.84 -21.32
C THR A 19 -1.09 10.88 -19.82
N ARG A 20 -2.12 10.94 -18.97
CA ARG A 20 -1.94 10.86 -17.50
C ARG A 20 -1.27 9.55 -17.09
N ARG A 21 -1.61 8.44 -17.75
CA ARG A 21 -1.01 7.11 -17.56
C ARG A 21 0.49 7.14 -17.86
N GLN A 22 0.89 7.64 -19.02
CA GLN A 22 2.32 7.72 -19.39
C GLN A 22 3.12 8.59 -18.41
N ARG A 23 2.58 9.75 -18.01
CA ARG A 23 3.23 10.59 -17.00
C ARG A 23 3.41 9.86 -15.67
N PHE A 24 2.35 9.22 -15.17
CA PHE A 24 2.43 8.45 -13.92
C PHE A 24 3.47 7.32 -14.01
N LEU A 25 3.48 6.54 -15.08
CA LEU A 25 4.44 5.44 -15.24
C LEU A 25 5.88 5.94 -15.38
N ALA A 26 6.10 7.05 -16.08
CA ALA A 26 7.42 7.68 -16.17
C ALA A 26 7.88 8.24 -14.80
N GLU A 27 6.96 8.78 -13.99
CA GLU A 27 7.26 9.18 -12.62
C GLU A 27 7.63 7.97 -11.75
N MET A 28 6.84 6.89 -11.82
CA MET A 28 7.10 5.66 -11.07
C MET A 28 8.43 5.02 -11.47
N GLU A 29 8.77 5.03 -12.76
CA GLU A 29 10.04 4.52 -13.28
C GLU A 29 11.25 5.17 -12.57
N GLN A 30 11.17 6.47 -12.29
CA GLN A 30 12.26 7.22 -11.67
C GLN A 30 12.34 7.02 -10.15
N ILE A 31 11.21 6.84 -9.47
CA ILE A 31 11.17 6.85 -8.00
C ILE A 31 11.19 5.46 -7.38
N VAL A 32 10.79 4.41 -8.13
CA VAL A 32 10.85 3.04 -7.64
C VAL A 32 12.32 2.62 -7.50
N PRO A 33 12.77 2.12 -6.34
CA PRO A 33 14.15 1.68 -6.14
C PRO A 33 14.39 0.30 -6.77
N TRP A 34 14.28 0.20 -8.11
CA TRP A 34 14.24 -1.06 -8.85
C TRP A 34 15.35 -2.03 -8.44
N GLN A 35 16.61 -1.59 -8.48
CA GLN A 35 17.75 -2.46 -8.17
C GLN A 35 17.64 -3.11 -6.79
N ARG A 36 17.23 -2.35 -5.78
CA ARG A 36 17.04 -2.85 -4.40
C ARG A 36 15.93 -3.90 -4.35
N LEU A 37 14.81 -3.65 -5.02
CA LEU A 37 13.67 -4.58 -5.05
C LEU A 37 13.99 -5.85 -5.83
N LEU A 38 14.75 -5.74 -6.92
CA LEU A 38 15.20 -6.89 -7.70
C LEU A 38 16.14 -7.76 -6.87
N SER A 39 17.15 -7.18 -6.21
CA SER A 39 18.06 -7.90 -5.32
C SER A 39 17.33 -8.61 -4.18
N ALA A 40 16.21 -8.06 -3.71
CA ALA A 40 15.42 -8.69 -2.67
C ALA A 40 14.71 -9.98 -3.13
N ILE A 41 14.33 -10.06 -4.41
CA ILE A 41 13.57 -11.18 -5.01
C ILE A 41 14.47 -12.20 -5.72
N GLU A 42 15.58 -11.74 -6.31
CA GLU A 42 16.50 -12.53 -7.13
C GLU A 42 16.91 -13.89 -6.54
N PRO A 43 17.19 -14.02 -5.22
CA PRO A 43 17.56 -15.31 -4.62
C PRO A 43 16.50 -16.41 -4.77
N HIS A 44 15.23 -16.02 -4.89
CA HIS A 44 14.09 -16.93 -4.99
C HIS A 44 13.61 -17.11 -6.44
N TYR A 45 14.10 -16.28 -7.37
CA TYR A 45 13.61 -16.28 -8.74
C TYR A 45 14.23 -17.44 -9.56
N PRO A 46 13.45 -18.14 -10.40
CA PRO A 46 13.99 -19.25 -11.18
C PRO A 46 15.14 -18.81 -12.09
N LYS A 47 16.25 -19.56 -12.06
CA LYS A 47 17.45 -19.29 -12.88
C LYS A 47 17.41 -19.90 -14.29
N GLY A 48 16.38 -20.68 -14.61
CA GLY A 48 16.16 -21.20 -15.96
C GLY A 48 17.15 -22.28 -16.42
N THR A 49 17.61 -23.15 -15.52
CA THR A 49 18.59 -24.19 -15.86
C THR A 49 18.02 -25.36 -16.69
N ARG A 50 16.69 -25.54 -16.72
CA ARG A 50 16.00 -26.54 -17.56
C ARG A 50 14.64 -26.01 -18.03
N GLY A 51 14.31 -26.22 -19.31
CA GLY A 51 13.02 -25.86 -19.92
C GLY A 51 13.00 -24.46 -20.57
N ARG A 52 11.80 -23.93 -20.81
CA ARG A 52 11.61 -22.57 -21.35
C ARG A 52 12.26 -21.55 -20.40
N PRO A 53 13.14 -20.66 -20.88
CA PRO A 53 13.74 -19.64 -20.05
C PRO A 53 12.67 -18.83 -19.29
N PRO A 54 12.89 -18.55 -17.99
CA PRO A 54 11.98 -17.73 -17.23
C PRO A 54 11.99 -16.31 -17.80
N ILE A 55 10.82 -15.66 -17.73
CA ILE A 55 10.68 -14.25 -18.10
C ILE A 55 11.56 -13.42 -17.16
N GLY A 56 12.16 -12.33 -17.63
CA GLY A 56 13.03 -11.49 -16.80
C GLY A 56 12.34 -11.02 -15.52
N LEU A 57 13.04 -11.11 -14.39
CA LEU A 57 12.52 -10.74 -13.07
C LEU A 57 12.02 -9.28 -13.04
N GLU A 58 12.79 -8.37 -13.63
CA GLU A 58 12.43 -6.96 -13.69
C GLU A 58 11.09 -6.73 -14.40
N ARG A 59 10.88 -7.44 -15.52
CA ARG A 59 9.61 -7.40 -16.24
C ARG A 59 8.46 -7.93 -15.38
N MET A 60 8.64 -9.06 -14.71
CA MET A 60 7.60 -9.62 -13.86
C MET A 60 7.24 -8.69 -12.69
N LEU A 61 8.24 -8.02 -12.09
CA LEU A 61 8.00 -7.04 -11.03
C LEU A 61 7.26 -5.80 -11.56
N ARG A 62 7.68 -5.24 -12.70
CA ARG A 62 6.98 -4.12 -13.37
C ARG A 62 5.52 -4.48 -13.63
N ILE A 63 5.25 -5.65 -14.19
CA ILE A 63 3.88 -6.13 -14.47
C ILE A 63 3.08 -6.29 -13.16
N TYR A 64 3.69 -6.85 -12.11
CA TYR A 64 3.05 -6.96 -10.81
C TYR A 64 2.66 -5.59 -10.24
N PHE A 65 3.48 -4.56 -10.42
CA PHE A 65 3.16 -3.19 -9.99
C PHE A 65 2.04 -2.56 -10.81
N LEU A 66 2.01 -2.78 -12.14
CA LEU A 66 0.87 -2.39 -12.98
C LEU A 66 -0.43 -3.02 -12.47
N GLN A 67 -0.39 -4.29 -12.07
CA GLN A 67 -1.54 -4.97 -11.51
C GLN A 67 -2.07 -4.29 -10.24
N GLN A 68 -1.16 -3.86 -9.35
CA GLN A 68 -1.54 -3.18 -8.11
C GLN A 68 -2.06 -1.77 -8.38
N TRP A 69 -1.35 -0.97 -9.18
CA TRP A 69 -1.72 0.43 -9.45
C TRP A 69 -3.04 0.58 -10.19
N TYR A 70 -3.36 -0.33 -11.12
CA TYR A 70 -4.60 -0.27 -11.89
C TYR A 70 -5.68 -1.20 -11.37
N GLY A 71 -5.38 -1.96 -10.31
CA GLY A 71 -6.34 -2.89 -9.74
C GLY A 71 -6.83 -3.93 -10.74
N LEU A 72 -5.96 -4.49 -11.58
CA LEU A 72 -6.32 -5.46 -12.62
C LEU A 72 -6.33 -6.91 -12.08
N SER A 73 -7.19 -7.77 -12.64
CA SER A 73 -7.10 -9.23 -12.44
C SER A 73 -5.88 -9.79 -13.20
N ASP A 74 -5.60 -11.09 -13.10
CA ASP A 74 -4.53 -11.70 -13.90
C ASP A 74 -4.87 -11.65 -15.40
N GLU A 75 -6.06 -12.10 -15.79
CA GLU A 75 -6.56 -12.02 -17.18
C GLU A 75 -6.70 -10.56 -17.65
N GLY A 76 -7.27 -9.69 -16.82
CA GLY A 76 -7.42 -8.27 -17.17
C GLY A 76 -6.10 -7.52 -17.29
N LEU A 77 -5.02 -8.00 -16.66
CA LEU A 77 -3.67 -7.46 -16.85
C LEU A 77 -3.05 -7.96 -18.15
N GLU A 78 -3.25 -9.23 -18.48
CA GLU A 78 -2.86 -9.81 -19.77
C GLU A 78 -3.51 -9.04 -20.93
N ASP A 79 -4.83 -8.88 -20.91
CA ASP A 79 -5.58 -8.10 -21.90
C ASP A 79 -5.09 -6.64 -21.97
N ALA A 80 -4.93 -5.99 -20.81
CA ALA A 80 -4.47 -4.60 -20.77
C ALA A 80 -3.04 -4.42 -21.34
N LEU A 81 -2.18 -5.44 -21.22
CA LEU A 81 -0.86 -5.44 -21.84
C LEU A 81 -0.96 -5.65 -23.35
N TYR A 82 -1.89 -6.44 -23.89
CA TYR A 82 -2.13 -6.50 -25.33
C TYR A 82 -2.72 -5.20 -25.91
N ASP A 83 -3.56 -4.52 -25.14
CA ASP A 83 -4.25 -3.31 -25.63
C ASP A 83 -3.43 -2.02 -25.45
N SER A 84 -2.69 -1.89 -24.35
CA SER A 84 -2.07 -0.61 -23.98
C SER A 84 -0.56 -0.57 -24.22
N ILE A 85 -0.16 0.17 -25.26
CA ILE A 85 1.27 0.42 -25.56
C ILE A 85 2.00 1.04 -24.36
N ALA A 86 1.35 1.94 -23.59
CA ALA A 86 1.98 2.55 -22.42
C ALA A 86 2.32 1.54 -21.32
N LEU A 87 1.47 0.53 -21.11
CA LEU A 87 1.72 -0.54 -20.15
C LEU A 87 2.82 -1.48 -20.64
N ARG A 88 2.81 -1.81 -21.94
CA ARG A 88 3.90 -2.61 -22.55
C ARG A 88 5.25 -1.93 -22.48
N ALA A 89 5.31 -0.65 -22.82
CA ALA A 89 6.54 0.13 -22.78
C ALA A 89 7.10 0.17 -21.35
N PHE A 90 6.23 0.39 -20.35
CA PHE A 90 6.65 0.33 -18.95
C PHE A 90 7.11 -1.07 -18.50
N ALA A 91 6.48 -2.13 -18.97
CA ALA A 91 6.89 -3.51 -18.70
C ALA A 91 8.10 -3.97 -19.54
N GLY A 92 8.56 -3.16 -20.50
CA GLY A 92 9.62 -3.53 -21.44
C GLY A 92 9.27 -4.74 -22.30
N ILE A 93 8.02 -4.83 -22.77
CA ILE A 93 7.53 -5.91 -23.65
C ILE A 93 7.56 -5.43 -25.11
N ASP A 94 8.16 -6.24 -25.98
CA ASP A 94 8.08 -6.07 -27.43
C ASP A 94 7.23 -7.17 -28.08
N LEU A 95 6.04 -6.85 -28.57
CA LEU A 95 5.19 -7.86 -29.20
C LEU A 95 5.77 -8.40 -30.52
N ALA A 96 6.77 -7.72 -31.11
CA ALA A 96 7.47 -8.24 -32.29
C ALA A 96 8.49 -9.34 -31.94
N VAL A 97 8.92 -9.42 -30.67
CA VAL A 97 9.97 -10.33 -30.21
C VAL A 97 9.40 -11.40 -29.27
N GLU A 98 8.41 -11.04 -28.46
CA GLU A 98 7.90 -11.89 -27.39
C GLU A 98 6.43 -11.63 -27.05
N ASN A 99 5.74 -12.66 -26.55
CA ASN A 99 4.36 -12.54 -26.12
C ASN A 99 4.24 -12.01 -24.69
N VAL A 100 3.07 -11.43 -24.39
CA VAL A 100 2.70 -11.06 -23.03
C VAL A 100 2.68 -12.32 -22.14
N PRO A 101 3.17 -12.25 -20.89
CA PRO A 101 3.02 -13.35 -19.94
C PRO A 101 1.54 -13.66 -19.69
N ASP A 102 1.17 -14.94 -19.80
CA ASP A 102 -0.20 -15.38 -19.53
C ASP A 102 -0.57 -15.22 -18.04
N ALA A 103 -1.87 -15.20 -17.76
CA ALA A 103 -2.44 -15.14 -16.41
C ALA A 103 -1.85 -16.19 -15.45
N THR A 104 -1.50 -17.39 -15.94
CA THR A 104 -0.92 -18.45 -15.12
C THR A 104 0.51 -18.15 -14.68
N THR A 105 1.27 -17.46 -15.53
CA THR A 105 2.64 -17.00 -15.26
C THR A 105 2.63 -15.89 -14.22
N LEU A 106 1.68 -14.95 -14.33
CA LEU A 106 1.44 -13.92 -13.32
C LEU A 106 1.05 -14.52 -11.97
N LEU A 107 0.18 -15.53 -11.98
CA LEU A 107 -0.20 -16.27 -10.77
C LEU A 107 0.99 -16.96 -10.12
N LYS A 108 1.87 -17.61 -10.89
CA LYS A 108 3.09 -18.26 -10.36
C LYS A 108 4.03 -17.25 -9.70
N PHE A 109 4.24 -16.10 -10.32
CA PHE A 109 5.05 -15.03 -9.72
C PHE A 109 4.45 -14.51 -8.42
N ARG A 110 3.12 -14.31 -8.39
CA ARG A 110 2.43 -13.90 -7.16
C ARG A 110 2.57 -14.95 -6.05
N ARG A 111 2.47 -16.25 -6.38
CA ARG A 111 2.68 -17.33 -5.42
C ARG A 111 4.09 -17.30 -4.84
N LEU A 112 5.10 -17.11 -5.69
CA LEU A 112 6.49 -16.95 -5.26
C LEU A 112 6.66 -15.77 -4.28
N LEU A 113 6.01 -14.63 -4.55
CA LEU A 113 6.06 -13.48 -3.64
C LEU A 113 5.39 -13.74 -2.28
N ILE A 114 4.36 -14.58 -2.24
CA ILE A 114 3.64 -14.93 -1.02
C ILE A 114 4.38 -16.01 -0.23
N GLU A 115 4.85 -17.06 -0.90
CA GLU A 115 5.52 -18.21 -0.29
C GLU A 115 6.81 -17.83 0.43
N HIS A 116 7.54 -16.85 -0.11
CA HIS A 116 8.79 -16.36 0.47
C HIS A 116 8.62 -15.02 1.21
N GLU A 117 7.39 -14.61 1.53
CA GLU A 117 7.07 -13.38 2.27
C GLU A 117 7.66 -12.09 1.64
N LEU A 118 7.93 -12.13 0.33
CA LEU A 118 8.65 -11.07 -0.38
C LEU A 118 7.84 -9.78 -0.46
N THR A 119 6.51 -9.85 -0.41
CA THR A 119 5.67 -8.64 -0.35
C THR A 119 5.96 -7.79 0.89
N ARG A 120 6.17 -8.43 2.05
CA ARG A 120 6.61 -7.75 3.28
C ARG A 120 8.01 -7.18 3.10
N LYS A 121 8.94 -7.98 2.58
CA LYS A 121 10.30 -7.53 2.30
C LYS A 121 10.34 -6.32 1.37
N LEU A 122 9.54 -6.30 0.30
CA LEU A 122 9.44 -5.16 -0.61
C LEU A 122 8.91 -3.91 0.09
N PHE A 123 7.94 -4.06 0.99
CA PHE A 123 7.44 -2.96 1.82
C PHE A 123 8.54 -2.40 2.71
N ASP A 124 9.27 -3.27 3.41
CA ASP A 124 10.37 -2.87 4.28
C ASP A 124 11.52 -2.21 3.49
N GLU A 125 11.92 -2.75 2.33
CA GLU A 125 12.98 -2.19 1.46
C GLU A 125 12.62 -0.80 0.91
N ILE A 126 11.35 -0.59 0.54
CA ILE A 126 10.85 0.74 0.16
C ILE A 126 10.88 1.68 1.37
N GLY A 127 10.42 1.23 2.54
CA GLY A 127 10.49 1.99 3.78
C GLY A 127 11.92 2.45 4.12
N ILE A 128 12.88 1.52 4.08
CA ILE A 128 14.31 1.80 4.31
C ILE A 128 14.81 2.82 3.27
N SER A 129 14.45 2.68 1.99
CA SER A 129 14.88 3.62 0.96
C SER A 129 14.32 5.03 1.16
N LEU A 130 13.14 5.17 1.77
CA LEU A 130 12.55 6.46 2.11
C LEU A 130 13.21 7.06 3.37
N CYS A 131 13.49 6.23 4.38
CA CYS A 131 14.24 6.61 5.58
C CYS A 131 15.65 7.12 5.25
N GLU A 132 16.40 6.42 4.40
CA GLU A 132 17.74 6.83 3.95
C GLU A 132 17.75 8.20 3.25
N ARG A 133 16.62 8.59 2.66
CA ARG A 133 16.42 9.88 2.00
C ARG A 133 15.86 10.95 2.95
N GLY A 134 15.72 10.63 4.25
CA GLY A 134 15.19 11.54 5.26
C GLY A 134 13.70 11.85 5.11
N LEU A 135 12.93 10.99 4.43
CA LEU A 135 11.51 11.24 4.13
C LEU A 135 10.54 10.68 5.16
N MET A 136 11.03 9.87 6.12
CA MET A 136 10.21 9.28 7.17
C MET A 136 10.84 9.63 8.52
N MET A 137 10.09 10.39 9.32
CA MET A 137 10.45 10.71 10.70
C MET A 137 9.96 9.59 11.62
N LYS A 138 10.49 9.55 12.84
CA LYS A 138 10.27 8.43 13.78
C LYS A 138 9.53 8.83 15.06
N GLU A 139 9.34 10.12 15.33
CA GLU A 139 8.88 10.57 16.65
C GLU A 139 7.35 10.49 16.83
N GLY A 140 6.59 10.74 15.76
CA GLY A 140 5.12 10.76 15.82
C GLY A 140 4.49 9.70 14.92
N THR A 141 3.47 9.00 15.43
CA THR A 141 2.75 7.97 14.67
C THR A 141 1.24 8.16 14.73
N LEU A 142 0.57 7.91 13.61
CA LEU A 142 -0.87 7.82 13.46
C LEU A 142 -1.26 6.36 13.33
N VAL A 143 -2.19 5.92 14.15
CA VAL A 143 -2.71 4.57 14.17
C VAL A 143 -4.17 4.59 13.75
N ASP A 144 -4.48 3.87 12.67
CA ASP A 144 -5.85 3.75 12.16
C ASP A 144 -6.07 2.43 11.42
N ALA A 145 -7.34 2.07 11.22
CA ALA A 145 -7.75 0.87 10.53
C ALA A 145 -8.82 1.15 9.48
N THR A 146 -8.67 0.50 8.32
CA THR A 146 -9.64 0.58 7.24
C THR A 146 -10.21 -0.79 6.91
N ILE A 147 -11.53 -0.87 6.70
CA ILE A 147 -12.19 -2.12 6.33
C ILE A 147 -12.03 -2.35 4.82
N ILE A 148 -11.64 -3.55 4.43
CA ILE A 148 -11.63 -4.05 3.05
C ILE A 148 -12.69 -5.14 2.94
N GLU A 149 -13.66 -4.92 2.05
CA GLU A 149 -14.83 -5.79 1.96
C GLU A 149 -14.52 -7.10 1.24
N ALA A 150 -15.01 -8.21 1.77
CA ALA A 150 -15.03 -9.48 1.09
C ALA A 150 -16.42 -9.77 0.52
N PRO A 151 -16.55 -10.54 -0.57
CA PRO A 151 -17.85 -11.00 -1.06
C PRO A 151 -18.59 -11.79 0.05
N PRO A 152 -19.76 -11.32 0.53
CA PRO A 152 -20.49 -12.00 1.61
C PRO A 152 -21.36 -13.15 1.10
N SER A 153 -21.47 -13.33 -0.22
CA SER A 153 -22.40 -14.26 -0.84
C SER A 153 -22.00 -15.73 -0.61
N THR A 154 -22.96 -16.52 -0.15
CA THR A 154 -22.89 -17.98 -0.10
C THR A 154 -23.44 -18.64 -1.37
N LYS A 155 -23.88 -17.85 -2.37
CA LYS A 155 -24.36 -18.35 -3.67
C LYS A 155 -23.19 -18.74 -4.57
N ASN A 156 -22.41 -19.72 -4.14
CA ASN A 156 -21.31 -20.33 -4.88
C ASN A 156 -21.38 -21.86 -4.75
N ALA A 157 -20.58 -22.59 -5.54
CA ALA A 157 -20.59 -24.05 -5.53
C ALA A 157 -20.37 -24.67 -4.14
N GLY A 158 -19.54 -24.02 -3.30
CA GLY A 158 -19.23 -24.47 -1.95
C GLY A 158 -20.22 -24.01 -0.88
N LYS A 159 -21.30 -23.31 -1.24
CA LYS A 159 -22.36 -22.77 -0.34
C LYS A 159 -21.84 -22.06 0.91
N SER A 160 -20.64 -21.50 0.86
CA SER A 160 -19.92 -20.95 2.02
C SER A 160 -19.23 -19.64 1.66
N ARG A 161 -19.07 -18.79 2.67
CA ARG A 161 -18.24 -17.58 2.58
C ARG A 161 -16.80 -17.91 2.95
N ASP A 162 -15.89 -16.95 2.72
CA ASP A 162 -14.51 -17.10 3.19
C ASP A 162 -14.51 -17.28 4.72
N PRO A 163 -13.97 -18.40 5.26
CA PRO A 163 -13.99 -18.69 6.69
C PRO A 163 -13.10 -17.77 7.52
N GLU A 164 -12.10 -17.12 6.92
CA GLU A 164 -11.19 -16.20 7.61
C GLU A 164 -11.69 -14.75 7.61
N MET A 165 -12.79 -14.47 6.90
CA MET A 165 -13.43 -13.16 6.84
C MET A 165 -14.60 -13.11 7.81
N HIS A 166 -14.75 -11.99 8.51
CA HIS A 166 -15.79 -11.82 9.53
C HIS A 166 -16.53 -10.49 9.38
N GLN A 167 -17.71 -10.43 10.01
CA GLN A 167 -18.53 -9.23 10.00
C GLN A 167 -18.18 -8.28 11.13
N THR A 168 -18.31 -6.99 10.87
CA THR A 168 -18.17 -5.93 11.86
C THR A 168 -19.16 -4.81 11.57
N LYS A 169 -19.54 -4.07 12.60
CA LYS A 169 -20.45 -2.93 12.47
C LYS A 169 -19.63 -1.64 12.58
N LYS A 170 -19.64 -0.82 11.53
CA LYS A 170 -19.03 0.51 11.55
C LYS A 170 -20.14 1.54 11.36
N GLY A 171 -20.34 2.40 12.36
CA GLY A 171 -21.52 3.26 12.42
C GLY A 171 -22.81 2.42 12.47
N ASN A 172 -23.71 2.64 11.52
CA ASN A 172 -24.96 1.87 11.38
C ASN A 172 -24.93 0.79 10.29
N GLU A 173 -23.79 0.60 9.62
CA GLU A 173 -23.65 -0.34 8.52
C GLU A 173 -22.85 -1.58 8.93
N TRP A 174 -23.26 -2.74 8.40
CA TRP A 174 -22.55 -4.00 8.56
C TRP A 174 -21.63 -4.23 7.37
N HIS A 175 -20.37 -4.52 7.66
CA HIS A 175 -19.38 -4.88 6.66
C HIS A 175 -18.90 -6.31 6.92
N PHE A 176 -18.62 -7.05 5.85
CA PHE A 176 -18.03 -8.38 5.91
C PHE A 176 -16.67 -8.34 5.20
N GLY A 177 -15.61 -8.81 5.87
CA GLY A 177 -14.27 -8.83 5.29
C GLY A 177 -13.15 -8.79 6.32
N MET A 178 -12.13 -8.00 6.01
CA MET A 178 -10.94 -7.81 6.84
C MET A 178 -10.71 -6.33 7.18
N LYS A 179 -9.82 -6.09 8.13
CA LYS A 179 -9.26 -4.77 8.44
C LYS A 179 -7.79 -4.74 8.03
N ALA A 180 -7.40 -3.62 7.44
CA ALA A 180 -6.01 -3.23 7.28
C ALA A 180 -5.71 -2.16 8.33
N HIS A 181 -4.98 -2.56 9.36
CA HIS A 181 -4.46 -1.69 10.41
C HIS A 181 -3.11 -1.14 9.96
N VAL A 182 -2.90 0.17 10.10
CA VAL A 182 -1.65 0.81 9.65
C VAL A 182 -1.12 1.78 10.69
N GLY A 183 0.21 1.77 10.82
CA GLY A 183 0.99 2.80 11.49
C GLY A 183 1.56 3.74 10.43
N VAL A 184 1.32 5.03 10.58
CA VAL A 184 1.68 6.06 9.60
C VAL A 184 2.48 7.14 10.30
N ASP A 185 3.62 7.54 9.75
CA ASP A 185 4.42 8.65 10.27
C ASP A 185 3.56 9.93 10.29
N ALA A 186 3.47 10.56 11.46
CA ALA A 186 2.61 11.71 11.68
C ALA A 186 3.08 12.91 10.85
N ASP A 187 4.37 13.00 10.51
CA ASP A 187 4.86 14.09 9.69
C ASP A 187 4.64 13.87 8.19
N SER A 188 5.27 12.82 7.65
CA SER A 188 5.28 12.56 6.20
C SER A 188 3.98 11.94 5.66
N GLY A 189 3.16 11.32 6.53
CA GLY A 189 2.00 10.54 6.11
C GLY A 189 2.37 9.22 5.41
N LEU A 190 3.61 8.76 5.55
CA LEU A 190 4.09 7.49 5.01
C LEU A 190 3.79 6.34 5.97
N VAL A 191 3.35 5.21 5.41
CA VAL A 191 3.03 4.01 6.16
C VAL A 191 4.31 3.26 6.53
N HIS A 192 4.51 2.97 7.81
CA HIS A 192 5.68 2.21 8.29
C HIS A 192 5.31 0.82 8.80
N SER A 193 4.05 0.62 9.21
CA SER A 193 3.56 -0.66 9.73
C SER A 193 2.20 -1.01 9.12
N VAL A 194 2.00 -2.30 8.81
CA VAL A 194 0.74 -2.82 8.26
C VAL A 194 0.42 -4.17 8.91
N VAL A 195 -0.81 -4.33 9.38
CA VAL A 195 -1.33 -5.60 9.93
C VAL A 195 -2.71 -5.88 9.33
N GLY A 196 -2.88 -7.09 8.79
CA GLY A 196 -4.17 -7.57 8.29
C GLY A 196 -4.86 -8.49 9.29
N THR A 197 -6.11 -8.21 9.63
CA THR A 197 -6.91 -9.07 10.53
C THR A 197 -8.32 -9.25 9.99
N ALA A 198 -9.05 -10.25 10.48
CA ALA A 198 -10.50 -10.30 10.28
C ALA A 198 -11.18 -9.03 10.81
N ALA A 199 -12.32 -8.64 10.22
CA ALA A 199 -12.92 -7.34 10.54
C ALA A 199 -13.53 -7.24 11.96
N ASN A 200 -13.82 -8.37 12.60
CA ASN A 200 -14.32 -8.43 13.98
C ASN A 200 -13.23 -8.19 15.04
N VAL A 201 -11.95 -8.26 14.67
CA VAL A 201 -10.85 -8.00 15.59
C VAL A 201 -10.87 -6.54 16.04
N SER A 202 -10.63 -6.32 17.33
CA SER A 202 -10.63 -5.00 17.96
C SER A 202 -9.38 -4.20 17.56
N ASP A 203 -9.56 -2.93 17.21
CA ASP A 203 -8.48 -2.06 16.72
C ASP A 203 -7.43 -1.82 17.81
N VAL A 204 -7.85 -1.58 19.06
CA VAL A 204 -6.97 -1.44 20.23
C VAL A 204 -6.00 -2.62 20.38
N SER A 205 -6.42 -3.82 19.96
CA SER A 205 -5.59 -5.02 20.14
C SER A 205 -4.35 -5.05 19.27
N GLN A 206 -4.40 -4.38 18.11
CA GLN A 206 -3.34 -4.39 17.11
C GLN A 206 -2.38 -3.21 17.26
N ALA A 207 -2.73 -2.22 18.09
CA ALA A 207 -1.98 -0.97 18.24
C ALA A 207 -0.47 -1.18 18.52
N HIS A 208 -0.12 -2.21 19.28
CA HIS A 208 1.28 -2.47 19.66
C HIS A 208 2.16 -2.93 18.48
N LEU A 209 1.56 -3.52 17.45
CA LEU A 209 2.20 -3.95 16.21
C LEU A 209 2.31 -2.82 15.19
N LEU A 210 1.64 -1.68 15.44
CA LEU A 210 1.65 -0.51 14.58
C LEU A 210 2.67 0.54 15.02
N LEU A 211 3.48 0.22 16.03
CA LEU A 211 4.59 1.02 16.50
C LEU A 211 5.91 0.37 16.06
N HIS A 212 6.84 1.16 15.53
CA HIS A 212 8.18 0.76 15.15
C HIS A 212 9.21 0.89 16.31
N GLY A 213 8.80 1.41 17.46
CA GLY A 213 9.59 1.44 18.71
C GLY A 213 10.46 2.68 18.93
N HIS A 214 10.32 3.71 18.10
CA HIS A 214 11.05 4.97 18.22
C HIS A 214 10.10 6.16 18.43
N GLU A 215 8.81 5.90 18.55
CA GLU A 215 7.77 6.90 18.76
C GLU A 215 7.84 7.48 20.17
N GLU A 216 7.63 8.79 20.25
CA GLU A 216 7.34 9.51 21.48
C GLU A 216 5.84 9.81 21.59
N GLU A 217 5.18 10.06 20.45
CA GLU A 217 3.77 10.40 20.38
C GLU A 217 2.99 9.46 19.44
N ALA A 218 1.81 9.02 19.87
CA ALA A 218 0.89 8.22 19.05
C ALA A 218 -0.53 8.81 19.04
N PHE A 219 -1.10 9.01 17.86
CA PHE A 219 -2.43 9.55 17.66
C PHE A 219 -3.37 8.49 17.12
N ALA A 220 -4.57 8.36 17.71
CA ALA A 220 -5.50 7.31 17.34
C ALA A 220 -6.97 7.73 17.43
N ASP A 221 -7.83 6.90 16.84
CA ASP A 221 -9.28 7.10 16.87
C ASP A 221 -9.95 6.63 18.16
N ALA A 222 -11.23 6.99 18.32
CA ALA A 222 -11.98 6.63 19.52
C ALA A 222 -12.16 5.10 19.69
N GLY A 223 -11.88 4.31 18.64
CA GLY A 223 -11.78 2.86 18.68
C GLY A 223 -10.53 2.35 19.41
N TYR A 224 -9.53 3.21 19.65
CA TYR A 224 -8.29 2.92 20.40
C TYR A 224 -8.35 3.35 21.89
N ILE A 225 -9.52 3.72 22.41
CA ILE A 225 -9.66 4.11 23.82
C ILE A 225 -9.19 2.97 24.75
N GLY A 226 -8.29 3.28 25.67
CA GLY A 226 -7.72 2.34 26.63
C GLY A 226 -6.49 1.58 26.14
N VAL A 227 -5.92 1.98 24.99
CA VAL A 227 -4.69 1.41 24.44
C VAL A 227 -3.51 1.47 25.41
N ASP A 228 -3.38 2.58 26.14
CA ASP A 228 -2.39 2.87 27.17
C ASP A 228 -2.40 1.88 28.34
N LYS A 229 -3.55 1.25 28.59
CA LYS A 229 -3.76 0.34 29.73
C LYS A 229 -3.53 -1.13 29.40
N ARG A 230 -3.26 -1.46 28.13
CA ARG A 230 -3.10 -2.85 27.72
C ARG A 230 -1.72 -3.39 28.10
N ASP A 231 -1.66 -4.68 28.40
CA ASP A 231 -0.42 -5.35 28.82
C ASP A 231 0.67 -5.26 27.76
N GLU A 232 0.29 -5.32 26.48
CA GLU A 232 1.22 -5.24 25.34
C GLU A 232 1.86 -3.85 25.17
N MET A 233 1.35 -2.83 25.89
CA MET A 233 1.90 -1.47 25.91
C MET A 233 2.71 -1.18 27.17
N LYS A 234 2.75 -2.08 28.15
CA LYS A 234 3.56 -1.91 29.36
C LYS A 234 5.04 -1.83 28.97
N GLY A 235 5.72 -0.78 29.44
CA GLY A 235 7.13 -0.54 29.17
C GLY A 235 7.42 0.24 27.87
N LYS A 236 6.40 0.60 27.08
CA LYS A 236 6.57 1.53 25.95
C LYS A 236 6.35 2.97 26.44
N ALA A 237 7.36 3.83 26.26
CA ALA A 237 7.31 5.25 26.64
C ALA A 237 6.64 6.10 25.55
N VAL A 238 5.39 5.77 25.19
CA VAL A 238 4.64 6.47 24.12
C VAL A 238 3.45 7.23 24.70
N ASN A 239 3.35 8.51 24.38
CA ASN A 239 2.23 9.37 24.76
C ASN A 239 1.07 9.20 23.78
N TRP A 240 -0.05 8.66 24.26
CA TRP A 240 -1.23 8.40 23.43
C TRP A 240 -2.22 9.55 23.42
N HIS A 241 -2.47 10.09 22.23
CA HIS A 241 -3.47 11.10 21.94
C HIS A 241 -4.68 10.47 21.24
N VAL A 242 -5.52 9.79 22.03
CA VAL A 242 -6.75 9.17 21.53
C VAL A 242 -7.87 10.20 21.41
N ALA A 243 -8.62 10.16 20.31
CA ALA A 243 -9.77 11.04 20.10
C ALA A 243 -10.91 10.75 21.10
N ALA A 244 -11.49 11.80 21.65
CA ALA A 244 -12.63 11.68 22.57
C ALA A 244 -13.93 11.34 21.81
N LYS A 245 -14.84 10.60 22.46
CA LYS A 245 -16.16 10.33 21.89
C LYS A 245 -16.96 11.63 21.78
N ARG A 246 -17.49 11.93 20.59
CA ARG A 246 -18.33 13.12 20.33
C ARG A 246 -19.48 13.29 21.33
N GLY A 247 -20.07 12.20 21.81
CA GLY A 247 -21.14 12.23 22.82
C GLY A 247 -20.69 12.83 24.16
N LYS A 248 -19.46 12.56 24.60
CA LYS A 248 -18.91 13.15 25.84
C LYS A 248 -18.72 14.66 25.70
N ILE A 249 -18.19 15.12 24.56
CA ILE A 249 -17.96 16.54 24.30
C ILE A 249 -19.30 17.29 24.24
N ARG A 250 -20.32 16.70 23.58
CA ARG A 250 -21.67 17.30 23.51
C ARG A 250 -22.33 17.44 24.87
N ALA A 251 -22.09 16.49 25.78
CA ALA A 251 -22.63 16.51 27.13
C ALA A 251 -21.91 17.51 28.07
N MET A 252 -20.79 18.09 27.66
CA MET A 252 -20.12 19.14 28.45
C MET A 252 -20.97 20.42 28.46
N GLN A 253 -21.02 21.05 29.62
CA GLN A 253 -21.62 22.37 29.79
C GLN A 253 -20.93 23.38 28.86
N ASP A 254 -21.73 24.25 28.25
CA ASP A 254 -21.21 25.32 27.41
C ASP A 254 -20.37 26.30 28.24
N GLY A 255 -19.21 26.67 27.70
CA GLY A 255 -18.26 27.56 28.35
C GLY A 255 -16.82 27.37 27.86
N PRO A 256 -15.87 28.15 28.40
CA PRO A 256 -14.50 28.20 27.90
C PRO A 256 -13.78 26.83 27.90
N LEU A 257 -14.09 25.97 28.87
CA LEU A 257 -13.52 24.63 28.94
C LEU A 257 -13.94 23.73 27.76
N LYS A 258 -15.20 23.84 27.32
CA LYS A 258 -15.72 23.10 26.17
C LYS A 258 -15.06 23.57 24.88
N ASP A 259 -14.83 24.88 24.75
CA ASP A 259 -14.15 25.46 23.59
C ASP A 259 -12.69 24.98 23.51
N LEU A 260 -11.98 24.96 24.64
CA LEU A 260 -10.61 24.43 24.71
C LEU A 260 -10.53 22.95 24.34
N VAL A 261 -11.44 22.11 24.86
CA VAL A 261 -11.50 20.68 24.50
C VAL A 261 -11.84 20.51 23.02
N THR A 262 -12.75 21.33 22.49
CA THR A 262 -13.12 21.30 21.07
C THR A 262 -11.94 21.69 20.18
N ALA A 263 -11.16 22.71 20.57
CA ALA A 263 -9.95 23.11 19.88
C ALA A 263 -8.89 22.00 19.90
N LEU A 264 -8.66 21.35 21.05
CA LEU A 264 -7.74 20.23 21.19
C LEU A 264 -8.13 19.05 20.27
N GLU A 265 -9.40 18.66 20.28
CA GLU A 265 -9.91 17.57 19.44
C GLU A 265 -9.86 17.93 17.94
N ARG A 266 -10.04 19.20 17.59
CA ARG A 266 -9.82 19.70 16.23
C ARG A 266 -8.36 19.55 15.80
N THR A 267 -7.41 19.92 16.65
CA THR A 267 -5.97 19.74 16.36
C THR A 267 -5.62 18.26 16.19
N LYS A 268 -6.09 17.38 17.08
CA LYS A 268 -5.90 15.92 16.93
C LYS A 268 -6.47 15.40 15.61
N ALA A 269 -7.66 15.86 15.21
CA ALA A 269 -8.28 15.47 13.96
C ALA A 269 -7.49 15.97 12.73
N GLN A 270 -6.94 17.18 12.79
CA GLN A 270 -6.08 17.72 11.72
C GLN A 270 -4.81 16.89 11.55
N ILE A 271 -4.11 16.56 12.63
CA ILE A 271 -2.93 15.69 12.60
C ILE A 271 -3.30 14.33 11.99
N ARG A 272 -4.37 13.72 12.49
CA ARG A 272 -4.83 12.40 12.06
C ARG A 272 -5.30 12.34 10.61
N SER A 273 -5.78 13.44 10.03
CA SER A 273 -6.24 13.47 8.63
C SER A 273 -5.20 12.96 7.64
N ARG A 274 -3.90 13.02 7.98
CA ARG A 274 -2.81 12.50 7.14
C ARG A 274 -2.92 10.99 6.90
N VAL A 275 -3.47 10.22 7.83
CA VAL A 275 -3.69 8.76 7.68
C VAL A 275 -4.72 8.43 6.60
N GLU A 276 -5.59 9.39 6.24
CA GLU A 276 -6.61 9.19 5.21
C GLU A 276 -6.00 9.12 3.80
N HIS A 277 -4.83 9.75 3.59
CA HIS A 277 -4.16 9.76 2.29
C HIS A 277 -3.76 8.37 1.79
N PRO A 278 -2.99 7.54 2.54
CA PRO A 278 -2.65 6.19 2.08
C PRO A 278 -3.90 5.33 1.86
N PHE A 279 -4.93 5.46 2.71
CA PHE A 279 -6.20 4.77 2.48
C PHE A 279 -6.89 5.22 1.20
N HIS A 280 -6.89 6.53 0.91
CA HIS A 280 -7.45 7.08 -0.32
C HIS A 280 -6.71 6.54 -1.55
N ILE A 281 -5.38 6.51 -1.52
CA ILE A 281 -4.56 5.98 -2.62
C ILE A 281 -4.92 4.51 -2.87
N VAL A 282 -4.88 3.66 -1.84
CA VAL A 282 -5.17 2.24 -1.98
C VAL A 282 -6.61 1.99 -2.46
N LYS A 283 -7.60 2.66 -1.88
CA LYS A 283 -9.02 2.41 -2.20
C LYS A 283 -9.49 3.04 -3.50
N ASN A 284 -9.01 4.23 -3.83
CA ASN A 284 -9.56 5.03 -4.94
C ASN A 284 -8.62 5.09 -6.14
N LEU A 285 -7.32 5.27 -5.92
CA LEU A 285 -6.36 5.32 -7.03
C LEU A 285 -5.97 3.92 -7.49
N PHE A 286 -5.76 2.97 -6.56
CA PHE A 286 -5.42 1.57 -6.88
C PHE A 286 -6.65 0.66 -6.99
N HIS A 287 -7.85 1.23 -6.84
CA HIS A 287 -9.12 0.52 -6.96
C HIS A 287 -9.24 -0.70 -6.02
N HIS A 288 -8.53 -0.72 -4.88
CA HIS A 288 -8.55 -1.82 -3.92
C HIS A 288 -9.62 -1.59 -2.84
N ARG A 289 -10.90 -1.72 -3.22
CA ARG A 289 -12.03 -1.62 -2.28
C ARG A 289 -12.50 -2.96 -1.73
N LYS A 290 -12.19 -4.05 -2.44
CA LYS A 290 -12.59 -5.41 -2.11
C LYS A 290 -11.41 -6.36 -2.10
N THR A 291 -11.46 -7.37 -1.22
CA THR A 291 -10.47 -8.44 -1.17
C THR A 291 -10.45 -9.19 -2.49
N ARG A 292 -9.26 -9.55 -2.96
CA ARG A 292 -9.08 -10.26 -4.24
C ARG A 292 -8.84 -11.75 -4.07
N TYR A 293 -8.40 -12.15 -2.89
CA TYR A 293 -8.02 -13.53 -2.61
C TYR A 293 -8.90 -14.11 -1.52
N LYS A 294 -8.91 -15.44 -1.43
CA LYS A 294 -9.42 -16.15 -0.26
C LYS A 294 -8.31 -16.27 0.79
N GLY A 295 -8.67 -16.06 2.05
CA GLY A 295 -7.81 -16.14 3.22
C GLY A 295 -7.07 -14.84 3.56
N LEU A 296 -6.79 -14.64 4.84
CA LEU A 296 -6.13 -13.44 5.37
C LEU A 296 -4.68 -13.34 4.93
N ALA A 297 -3.95 -14.45 4.88
CA ALA A 297 -2.52 -14.44 4.54
C ALA A 297 -2.26 -13.80 3.15
N LYS A 298 -3.02 -14.22 2.13
CA LYS A 298 -2.86 -13.71 0.75
C LYS A 298 -3.29 -12.26 0.61
N ASN A 299 -4.38 -11.86 1.28
CA ASN A 299 -4.82 -10.47 1.24
C ASN A 299 -3.85 -9.57 2.03
N THR A 300 -3.31 -10.02 3.15
CA THR A 300 -2.30 -9.30 3.94
C THR A 300 -1.00 -9.11 3.16
N ALA A 301 -0.54 -10.17 2.46
CA ALA A 301 0.59 -10.07 1.54
C ALA A 301 0.35 -8.99 0.46
N GLN A 302 -0.88 -8.91 -0.09
CA GLN A 302 -1.21 -7.85 -1.04
C GLN A 302 -1.19 -6.45 -0.41
N LEU A 303 -1.65 -6.30 0.84
CA LEU A 303 -1.65 -5.02 1.55
C LEU A 303 -0.23 -4.45 1.69
N PHE A 304 0.78 -5.28 1.95
CA PHE A 304 2.17 -4.82 1.98
C PHE A 304 2.57 -4.16 0.65
N SER A 305 2.34 -4.83 -0.48
CA SER A 305 2.62 -4.25 -1.80
C SER A 305 1.82 -2.97 -2.06
N LEU A 306 0.54 -2.93 -1.70
CA LEU A 306 -0.32 -1.77 -1.91
C LEU A 306 0.14 -0.55 -1.11
N PHE A 307 0.45 -0.71 0.17
CA PHE A 307 0.93 0.39 1.01
C PHE A 307 2.37 0.79 0.67
N ALA A 308 3.23 -0.15 0.26
CA ALA A 308 4.57 0.18 -0.23
C ALA A 308 4.50 1.08 -1.47
N LEU A 309 3.63 0.73 -2.42
CA LEU A 309 3.41 1.52 -3.63
C LEU A 309 2.68 2.84 -3.31
N ALA A 310 1.80 2.86 -2.31
CA ALA A 310 1.15 4.09 -1.86
C ALA A 310 2.17 5.07 -1.28
N ASN A 311 3.15 4.60 -0.51
CA ASN A 311 4.25 5.43 -0.01
C ASN A 311 5.03 6.11 -1.14
N LEU A 312 5.36 5.38 -2.21
CA LEU A 312 6.02 5.96 -3.37
C LEU A 312 5.16 7.04 -4.04
N VAL A 313 3.85 6.82 -4.15
CA VAL A 313 2.92 7.82 -4.69
C VAL A 313 2.83 9.06 -3.81
N THR A 314 2.78 8.89 -2.48
CA THR A 314 2.78 9.99 -1.51
C THR A 314 4.09 10.79 -1.58
N ALA A 315 5.23 10.11 -1.60
CA ALA A 315 6.55 10.73 -1.61
C ALA A 315 7.01 11.22 -3.00
N ARG A 316 6.24 11.00 -4.08
CA ARG A 316 6.68 11.20 -5.47
C ARG A 316 7.28 12.58 -5.75
N ASN A 317 6.72 13.63 -5.16
CA ASN A 317 7.18 15.01 -5.41
C ASN A 317 8.53 15.26 -4.74
N LEU A 318 8.68 14.79 -3.50
CA LEU A 318 9.92 14.88 -2.72
C LEU A 318 11.03 14.02 -3.34
N LEU A 319 10.69 12.81 -3.77
CA LEU A 319 11.64 11.92 -4.45
C LEU A 319 12.15 12.53 -5.76
N ARG A 320 11.28 13.24 -6.50
CA ARG A 320 11.67 13.90 -7.76
C ARG A 320 12.47 15.17 -7.54
N SER A 321 12.20 15.95 -6.50
CA SER A 321 13.00 17.14 -6.19
C SER A 321 14.44 16.77 -5.82
N VAL A 322 14.64 15.66 -5.09
CA VAL A 322 15.97 15.15 -4.74
C VAL A 322 16.77 14.69 -5.96
N HIS A 323 16.11 14.13 -7.00
CA HIS A 323 16.78 13.78 -8.26
C HIS A 323 16.94 14.97 -9.23
N GLY A 324 16.27 16.10 -8.98
CA GLY A 324 16.38 17.33 -9.78
C GLY A 324 17.57 18.22 -9.39
N SER A 325 18.18 17.98 -8.23
CA SER A 325 19.40 18.64 -7.79
C SER A 325 20.62 17.85 -8.27
N ASN A 326 20.93 17.93 -9.56
CA ASN A 326 22.32 17.84 -9.97
C ASN A 326 22.99 19.10 -9.40
N PRO A 327 23.96 19.02 -8.46
CA PRO A 327 24.87 20.13 -8.29
C PRO A 327 25.63 20.19 -9.62
N SER A 328 25.27 21.15 -10.45
CA SER A 328 26.15 21.64 -11.50
C SER A 328 27.41 22.12 -10.79
N CYS A 329 28.42 21.26 -10.73
CA CYS A 329 29.79 21.68 -10.51
C CYS A 329 30.18 22.56 -11.70
N VAL A 330 30.10 23.87 -11.50
CA VAL A 330 30.97 24.87 -12.11
C VAL A 330 31.53 25.70 -10.98
#